data_AF-A0A7L9BG77-F1
#
_entry.id   AF-A0A7L9BG77-F1
#
_cell.length_a   1.000
_cell.length_b   1.000
_cell.length_c   1.000
_cell.angle_alpha   90.00
_cell.angle_beta   90.00
_cell.angle_gamma   90.00
#
_symmetry.space_group_name_H-M   'P 1'
#
loop_
_entity.id
_entity.type
_entity.pdbx_description
1 polymer ?
#
loop_
_entity_poly.entity_id
_entity_poly.type
_entity_poly.pdbx_seq_one_letter_code
_entity_poly.pdbx_strand_id
1 'polypeptide(L)' 'MKLKKRLISKEHSDYEAIGSQIQSTESVVGIDARHTHIIIIKKLLELEDRMDSIEKELKKQSKKQKKK' A
#
# COMPACT_ATOMS: atom_id res chain seq x y z
N MET A 1 8.31 13.21 5.48
CA MET A 1 7.02 12.82 6.13
C MET A 1 5.82 13.04 5.18
N LYS A 2 5.72 12.29 4.08
CA LYS A 2 4.56 12.34 3.16
C LYS A 2 3.45 11.33 3.49
N LEU A 3 3.61 10.52 4.53
CA LEU A 3 2.66 9.45 4.88
C LEU A 3 1.28 9.94 5.33
N LYS A 4 1.16 11.17 5.85
CA LYS A 4 -0.12 11.68 6.40
C LYS A 4 -1.25 11.79 5.36
N LYS A 5 -0.95 11.79 4.05
CA LYS A 5 -1.94 12.04 3.00
C LYS A 5 -2.64 10.79 2.45
N ARG A 6 -2.33 9.59 2.98
CA ARG A 6 -2.78 8.30 2.41
C ARG A 6 -3.43 7.35 3.44
N LEU A 7 -3.78 7.83 4.63
CA LEU A 7 -4.44 7.01 5.63
C LEU A 7 -5.95 7.01 5.38
N ILE A 8 -6.54 5.81 5.36
CA ILE A 8 -8.00 5.62 5.32
C ILE A 8 -8.56 6.03 6.68
N SER A 9 -9.57 6.89 6.68
CA SER A 9 -10.25 7.34 7.91
C SER A 9 -11.22 6.26 8.40
N LYS A 10 -11.57 6.29 9.70
CA LYS A 10 -12.42 5.23 10.30
C LYS A 10 -13.85 5.24 9.75
N GLU A 11 -14.24 6.36 9.17
CA GLU A 11 -15.57 6.59 8.58
C GLU A 11 -15.66 6.11 7.13
N HIS A 12 -14.53 5.69 6.53
CA HIS A 12 -14.48 5.21 5.16
C HIS A 12 -15.06 3.80 5.04
N SER A 13 -15.86 3.54 4.00
CA SER A 13 -16.52 2.24 3.77
C SER A 13 -15.56 1.04 3.77
N ASP A 14 -14.35 1.26 3.27
CA ASP A 14 -13.34 0.21 3.15
C ASP A 14 -12.69 -0.14 4.49
N TYR A 15 -12.80 0.73 5.51
CA TYR A 15 -12.20 0.51 6.83
C TYR A 15 -12.77 -0.75 7.49
N GLU A 16 -14.10 -0.87 7.52
CA GLU A 16 -14.82 -2.02 8.10
C GLU A 16 -14.63 -3.30 7.28
N ALA A 17 -14.63 -3.19 5.95
CA ALA A 17 -14.44 -4.33 5.06
C ALA A 17 -13.04 -4.95 5.21
N ILE A 18 -12.01 -4.11 5.28
CA ILE A 18 -10.63 -4.54 5.52
C ILE A 18 -10.47 -5.06 6.96
N GLY A 19 -11.05 -4.36 7.93
CA GLY A 19 -11.04 -4.76 9.35
C GLY A 19 -11.65 -6.15 9.57
N SER A 20 -12.78 -6.43 8.93
CA SER A 20 -13.47 -7.73 9.02
C SER A 20 -12.63 -8.89 8.46
N GLN A 21 -11.86 -8.65 7.39
CA GLN A 21 -10.94 -9.65 6.83
C GLN A 21 -9.73 -9.90 7.73
N ILE A 22 -9.26 -8.85 8.41
CA ILE A 22 -8.14 -8.92 9.36
C ILE A 22 -8.53 -9.63 10.65
N GLN A 23 -9.78 -9.47 11.12
CA GLN A 23 -10.27 -10.00 12.39
C GLN A 23 -10.68 -11.49 12.32
N SER A 24 -10.63 -12.12 11.15
CA SER A 24 -10.89 -13.56 11.00
C SER A 24 -9.89 -14.41 11.80
N THR A 25 -10.36 -15.38 12.58
CA THR A 25 -9.53 -16.29 13.38
C THR A 25 -8.66 -17.23 12.54
N GLU A 26 -9.02 -17.40 11.26
CA GLU A 26 -8.23 -18.12 10.25
C GLU A 26 -7.10 -17.25 9.65
N SER A 27 -7.08 -15.96 10.01
CA SER A 27 -6.08 -15.00 9.54
C SER A 27 -4.89 -15.00 10.50
N VAL A 28 -3.68 -15.17 9.95
CA VAL A 28 -2.40 -15.07 10.68
C VAL A 28 -2.29 -13.76 11.48
N VAL A 29 -3.08 -12.75 11.10
CA VAL A 29 -3.19 -11.44 11.71
C VAL A 29 -3.77 -11.48 13.14
N GLY A 30 -4.53 -12.52 13.52
CA GLY A 30 -5.13 -12.66 14.85
C GLY A 30 -4.19 -13.18 15.94
N ILE A 31 -3.14 -13.93 15.58
CA ILE A 31 -2.25 -14.63 16.54
C ILE A 31 -1.08 -13.76 16.99
N ASP A 32 -0.48 -13.00 16.06
CA ASP A 32 0.47 -11.93 16.35
C ASP A 32 0.16 -10.72 15.45
N ALA A 33 -0.79 -9.92 15.93
CA ALA A 33 -1.21 -8.72 15.25
C ALA A 33 -0.02 -7.80 14.97
N ARG A 34 0.91 -7.61 15.92
CA ARG A 34 2.02 -6.68 15.74
C ARG A 34 2.94 -7.12 14.60
N HIS A 35 3.36 -8.39 14.60
CA HIS A 35 4.21 -8.93 13.54
C HIS A 35 3.55 -8.83 12.17
N THR A 36 2.26 -9.14 12.11
CA THR A 36 1.51 -9.10 10.86
C THR A 36 1.35 -7.67 10.32
N HIS A 37 1.07 -6.69 11.19
CA HIS A 37 1.05 -5.28 10.79
C HIS A 37 2.41 -4.81 10.28
N ILE A 38 3.52 -5.25 10.88
CA ILE A 38 4.88 -4.95 10.39
C ILE A 38 5.08 -5.51 8.97
N ILE A 39 4.68 -6.76 8.72
CA ILE A 39 4.77 -7.38 7.38
C ILE A 39 3.92 -6.61 6.37
N ILE A 40 2.66 -6.32 6.71
CA ILE A 40 1.74 -5.59 5.82
C ILE A 40 2.33 -4.21 5.48
N ILE A 41 2.77 -3.45 6.48
CA ILE A 41 3.40 -2.13 6.27
C ILE A 41 4.63 -2.26 5.37
N LYS A 42 5.50 -3.25 5.62
CA LYS A 42 6.69 -3.48 4.80
C LYS A 42 6.33 -3.79 3.35
N LYS A 43 5.33 -4.64 3.12
CA LYS A 43 4.85 -5.00 1.78
C LYS A 43 4.21 -3.82 1.06
N LEU A 44 3.45 -2.99 1.76
CA LEU A 44 2.88 -1.77 1.20
C LEU A 44 3.98 -0.78 0.77
N LEU A 45 5.02 -0.58 1.59
CA LEU A 45 6.16 0.26 1.23
C LEU A 45 6.91 -0.28 0.00
N GLU A 46 7.13 -1.60 -0.07
CA GLU A 46 7.75 -2.24 -1.25
C GLU A 46 6.92 -2.02 -2.53
N LEU A 47 5.58 -2.06 -2.43
CA LEU A 47 4.70 -1.79 -3.55
C LEU A 47 4.74 -0.32 -3.98
N GLU A 48 4.75 0.62 -3.03
CA GLU A 48 4.89 2.05 -3.32
C GLU A 48 6.21 2.35 -4.07
N ASP A 49 7.34 1.79 -3.62
CA ASP A 49 8.64 1.96 -4.27
C ASP A 49 8.64 1.41 -5.71
N ARG A 50 7.98 0.26 -5.92
CA ARG A 50 7.83 -0.34 -7.26
C ARG A 50 6.95 0.52 -8.16
N MET A 51 5.83 1.05 -7.66
CA MET A 51 4.97 1.97 -8.41
C MET A 51 5.72 3.24 -8.82
N ASP A 52 6.44 3.87 -7.88
CA ASP A 52 7.25 5.05 -8.14
C ASP A 52 8.30 4.80 -9.23
N SER A 53 8.90 3.61 -9.23
CA SER A 53 9.88 3.19 -10.24
C SER A 53 9.24 3.05 -11.63
N ILE A 54 8.07 2.40 -11.70
CA ILE A 54 7.29 2.26 -12.94
C ILE A 54 6.90 3.64 -13.48
N GLU A 55 6.39 4.54 -12.64
CA GLU A 55 6.01 5.88 -13.05
C GLU A 55 7.18 6.68 -13.61
N LYS A 56 8.38 6.56 -13.01
CA LYS A 56 9.60 7.22 -13.50
C LYS A 56 9.99 6.71 -14.88
N GLU A 57 9.93 5.39 -15.11
CA GLU A 57 10.25 4.80 -16.41
C GLU A 57 9.23 5.20 -17.48
N LEU A 58 7.93 5.24 -17.17
CA LEU A 58 6.90 5.74 -18.08
C LEU A 58 7.11 7.23 -18.44
N LYS A 59 7.47 8.07 -17.46
CA LYS A 59 7.82 9.49 -17.69
C LYS A 59 9.07 9.64 -18.57
N LYS A 60 10.04 8.73 -18.45
CA LYS A 60 11.26 8.72 -19.27
C LYS A 60 10.97 8.31 -20.71
N GLN A 61 10.11 7.30 -20.92
CA GLN A 61 9.70 6.83 -22.25
C GLN A 61 8.89 7.89 -23.01
N SER A 62 7.92 8.54 -22.36
CA SER A 62 7.14 9.64 -22.96
C SER A 62 8.00 10.85 -23.35
N LYS A 63 9.04 11.18 -22.58
CA LYS A 63 10.01 12.24 -22.94
C LYS A 63 10.89 11.86 -24.14
N LYS A 64 11.23 10.58 -24.30
CA LYS A 64 12.00 10.09 -25.47
C LYS A 64 11.18 10.13 -26.76
N GLN A 65 9.88 9.86 -26.70
CA GLN A 65 8.99 9.93 -27.86
C GLN A 65 8.74 11.36 -28.36
N LYS A 66 8.73 12.37 -27.47
CA LYS A 66 8.58 13.79 -27.86
C LYS A 66 9.84 14.44 -28.42
N LYS A 67 11.00 13.76 -28.37
CA LYS A 67 12.30 14.25 -28.85
C LYS A 67 12.75 13.59 -30.16
N LYS A 68 11.97 12.65 -30.69
CA LYS A 68 12.10 12.08 -32.03
C LYS A 68 10.99 12.66 -32.90
#